data_AF-A0A940T2D0-F1
#
_entry.id   AF-A0A940T2D0-F1
#
_cell.length_a   1.000
_cell.length_b   1.000
_cell.length_c   1.000
_cell.angle_alpha   90.00
_cell.angle_beta   90.00
_cell.angle_gamma   90.00
#
_symmetry.space_group_name_H-M   'P 1'
#
loop_
_entity.id
_entity.type
_entity.pdbx_description
1 polymer ?
#
loop_
_entity_poly.entity_id
_entity_poly.type
_entity_poly.pdbx_seq_one_letter_code
_entity_poly.pdbx_strand_id
1 'polypeptide(L)'
;MLGLPYDQVDWIALGFISIAAGPVLYVSLKKQANQLITTWYAISSLLLLAECTEMATRYFYAGWNGWLIHLADAAGMTLLTVPLLYFAIADLRNREDTERRLHDLAFHDQLTGLPNREKFQQSLETSIEAARLAGTQLAVLFINLDRFKNVNDTFGHAFGDRLLVEAAERLKN
;
A
#
# COMPACT_ATOMS: atom_id res chain seq x y z
N MET A 1 -34.75 -6.57 -48.70
CA MET A 1 -34.58 -5.32 -47.93
C MET A 1 -33.75 -5.67 -46.70
N LEU A 2 -32.43 -5.64 -46.89
CA LEU A 2 -31.43 -5.75 -45.84
C LEU A 2 -31.18 -4.35 -45.31
N GLY A 3 -31.13 -4.19 -44.00
CA GLY A 3 -30.66 -2.95 -43.39
C GLY A 3 -31.32 -2.64 -42.06
N LEU A 4 -30.71 -3.14 -40.98
CA LEU A 4 -30.39 -2.27 -39.86
C LEU A 4 -28.92 -2.55 -39.49
N PRO A 5 -28.04 -1.52 -39.49
CA PRO A 5 -26.68 -1.66 -39.01
C PRO A 5 -26.74 -1.81 -37.49
N TYR A 6 -26.24 -2.94 -36.99
CA TYR A 6 -26.04 -3.15 -35.56
C TYR A 6 -24.81 -2.33 -35.17
N ASP A 7 -25.04 -1.19 -34.52
CA ASP A 7 -24.00 -0.26 -34.11
C ASP A 7 -22.97 -0.98 -33.22
N GLN A 8 -21.77 -1.11 -33.79
CA GLN A 8 -20.61 -1.86 -33.30
C GLN A 8 -19.94 -1.16 -32.11
N VAL A 9 -20.65 -1.02 -31.00
CA VAL A 9 -20.01 -0.81 -29.71
C VAL A 9 -20.28 -2.06 -28.90
N ASP A 10 -19.26 -2.92 -28.82
CA ASP A 10 -19.28 -4.09 -27.97
C ASP A 10 -19.15 -3.61 -26.52
N TRP A 11 -20.28 -3.13 -25.98
CA TRP A 11 -20.35 -2.51 -24.66
C TRP A 11 -19.80 -3.44 -23.58
N ILE A 12 -19.98 -4.75 -23.78
CA ILE A 12 -19.37 -5.83 -23.00
C ILE A 12 -17.84 -5.65 -22.93
N ALA A 13 -17.17 -5.57 -24.08
CA ALA A 13 -15.72 -5.35 -24.12
C ALA A 13 -15.31 -4.03 -23.43
N LEU A 14 -16.10 -2.97 -23.53
CA LEU A 14 -15.82 -1.67 -22.90
C LEU A 14 -16.03 -1.65 -21.38
N GLY A 15 -17.10 -2.26 -20.87
CA GLY A 15 -17.36 -2.39 -19.44
C GLY A 15 -16.27 -3.20 -18.74
N PHE A 16 -15.83 -4.27 -19.40
CA PHE A 16 -14.74 -5.09 -18.90
C PHE A 16 -13.35 -4.42 -18.99
N ILE A 17 -13.03 -3.70 -20.07
CA ILE A 17 -11.78 -2.90 -20.17
C ILE A 17 -11.70 -1.87 -19.03
N SER A 18 -12.83 -1.28 -18.65
CA SER A 18 -12.91 -0.29 -17.56
C SER A 18 -12.54 -0.88 -16.19
N ILE A 19 -12.94 -2.14 -15.92
CA ILE A 19 -12.61 -2.87 -14.69
C ILE A 19 -11.15 -3.30 -14.67
N ALA A 20 -10.63 -3.79 -15.81
CA ALA A 20 -9.24 -4.20 -15.96
C ALA A 20 -8.27 -3.00 -15.83
N ALA A 21 -8.67 -1.83 -16.32
CA ALA A 21 -7.86 -0.61 -16.24
C ALA A 21 -7.84 0.03 -14.84
N GLY A 22 -8.85 -0.24 -14.00
CA GLY A 22 -8.99 0.32 -12.65
C GLY A 22 -7.76 0.07 -11.76
N PRO A 23 -7.27 -1.18 -11.62
CA PRO A 23 -6.04 -1.49 -10.89
C PRO A 23 -4.76 -0.86 -11.46
N VAL A 24 -4.69 -0.64 -12.77
CA VAL A 24 -3.52 -0.01 -13.44
C VAL A 24 -3.51 1.51 -13.21
N LEU A 25 -4.68 2.14 -13.29
CA LEU A 25 -4.90 3.53 -12.91
C LEU A 25 -4.69 3.73 -11.39
N TYR A 26 -5.03 2.75 -10.57
CA TYR A 26 -4.81 2.72 -9.12
C TYR A 26 -3.32 2.81 -8.74
N VAL A 27 -2.43 2.09 -9.44
CA VAL A 27 -0.98 2.18 -9.23
C VAL A 27 -0.40 3.52 -9.71
N SER A 28 -1.02 4.13 -10.71
CA SER A 28 -0.54 5.37 -11.34
C SER A 28 -0.96 6.65 -10.60
N LEU A 29 -2.11 6.62 -9.90
CA LEU A 29 -2.66 7.78 -9.20
C LEU A 29 -2.24 7.80 -7.72
N LYS A 30 -1.17 8.56 -7.45
CA LYS A 30 -0.59 8.84 -6.11
C LYS A 30 -1.65 9.20 -5.04
N LYS A 31 -1.41 8.73 -3.79
CA LYS A 31 -1.83 9.11 -2.40
C LYS A 31 -3.07 9.99 -2.10
N GLN A 32 -3.65 10.75 -3.04
CA GLN A 32 -4.89 11.54 -2.91
C GLN A 32 -6.12 10.90 -3.58
N ALA A 33 -5.97 9.78 -4.28
CA ALA A 33 -7.00 9.25 -5.16
C ALA A 33 -8.09 8.36 -4.50
N ASN A 34 -8.11 8.18 -3.17
CA ASN A 34 -9.02 7.22 -2.53
C ASN A 34 -10.51 7.44 -2.89
N GLN A 35 -10.98 8.70 -2.92
CA GLN A 35 -12.37 8.99 -3.32
C GLN A 35 -12.63 8.73 -4.80
N LEU A 36 -11.69 9.09 -5.68
CA LEU A 36 -11.80 8.84 -7.13
C LEU A 36 -11.80 7.33 -7.44
N ILE A 37 -10.97 6.58 -6.74
CA ILE A 37 -10.88 5.11 -6.85
C ILE A 37 -12.16 4.44 -6.38
N THR A 38 -12.68 4.82 -5.22
CA THR A 38 -13.93 4.24 -4.69
C THR A 38 -15.10 4.52 -5.64
N THR A 39 -15.12 5.72 -6.23
CA THR A 39 -16.12 6.12 -7.23
C THR A 39 -15.95 5.31 -8.53
N TRP A 40 -14.71 5.06 -8.97
CA TRP A 40 -14.42 4.24 -10.15
C TRP A 40 -14.89 2.80 -9.98
N TYR A 41 -14.60 2.17 -8.83
CA TYR A 41 -15.07 0.82 -8.54
C TYR A 41 -16.61 0.75 -8.46
N ALA A 42 -17.25 1.75 -7.87
CA ALA A 42 -18.71 1.82 -7.80
C ALA A 42 -19.35 1.94 -9.19
N ILE A 43 -18.83 2.83 -10.06
CA ILE A 43 -19.30 2.99 -11.44
C ILE A 43 -19.09 1.70 -12.23
N SER A 44 -17.92 1.08 -12.12
CA SER A 44 -17.59 -0.15 -12.85
C SER A 44 -18.44 -1.33 -12.39
N SER A 45 -18.75 -1.44 -11.09
CA SER A 45 -19.64 -2.47 -10.56
C SER A 45 -21.09 -2.29 -11.03
N LEU A 46 -21.56 -1.05 -11.13
CA LEU A 46 -22.89 -0.72 -11.65
C LEU A 46 -23.02 -1.03 -13.15
N LEU A 47 -21.97 -0.73 -13.93
CA LEU A 47 -21.92 -1.09 -15.36
C LEU A 47 -21.96 -2.61 -15.56
N LEU A 48 -21.19 -3.36 -14.75
CA LEU A 48 -21.20 -4.82 -14.82
C LEU A 48 -22.57 -5.43 -14.46
N LEU A 49 -23.24 -4.86 -13.46
CA LEU A 49 -24.61 -5.24 -13.08
C LEU A 49 -25.60 -4.98 -14.21
N ALA A 50 -25.52 -3.81 -14.85
CA ALA A 50 -26.35 -3.45 -15.99
C ALA A 50 -26.14 -4.42 -17.17
N GLU A 51 -24.89 -4.75 -17.50
CA GLU A 51 -24.55 -5.72 -18.55
C GLU A 51 -25.05 -7.13 -18.21
N CYS A 52 -24.86 -7.60 -16.97
CA CYS A 52 -25.40 -8.88 -16.52
C CYS A 52 -26.93 -8.97 -16.68
N THR A 53 -27.65 -7.87 -16.43
CA THR A 53 -29.11 -7.84 -16.60
C THR A 53 -29.55 -7.85 -18.08
N GLU A 54 -28.82 -7.14 -18.96
CA GLU A 54 -29.08 -7.16 -20.41
C GLU A 54 -28.74 -8.53 -21.02
N MET A 55 -27.70 -9.17 -20.49
CA MET A 55 -27.26 -10.51 -20.89
C MET A 55 -28.29 -11.57 -20.48
N ALA A 56 -28.76 -11.53 -19.23
CA ALA A 56 -29.80 -12.45 -18.75
C ALA A 56 -31.08 -12.37 -19.60
N THR A 57 -31.46 -11.16 -20.04
CA THR A 57 -32.63 -10.95 -20.90
C THR A 57 -32.38 -11.42 -22.33
N ARG A 58 -31.24 -11.10 -22.96
CA ARG A 58 -30.94 -11.56 -24.34
C ARG A 58 -30.79 -13.08 -24.47
N TYR A 59 -30.20 -13.76 -23.49
CA TYR A 59 -29.92 -15.20 -23.59
C TYR A 59 -31.09 -16.10 -23.19
N PHE A 60 -32.05 -15.57 -22.43
CA PHE A 60 -33.33 -16.25 -22.23
C PHE A 60 -34.04 -16.53 -23.58
N TYR A 61 -33.78 -15.72 -24.61
CA TYR A 61 -34.41 -15.83 -25.94
C TYR A 61 -33.53 -16.44 -27.05
N ALA A 62 -32.22 -16.66 -26.85
CA ALA A 62 -31.28 -16.99 -27.94
C ALA A 62 -30.78 -18.46 -28.03
N GLY A 63 -31.07 -19.31 -27.03
CA GLY A 63 -30.70 -20.74 -27.05
C GLY A 63 -29.24 -21.08 -26.66
N TRP A 64 -28.95 -22.38 -26.45
CA TRP A 64 -27.75 -22.90 -25.76
C TRP A 64 -26.37 -22.49 -26.33
N ASN A 65 -26.27 -22.20 -27.64
CA ASN A 65 -24.98 -21.87 -28.27
C ASN A 65 -24.41 -20.50 -27.87
N GLY A 66 -25.27 -19.59 -27.37
CA GLY A 66 -24.85 -18.26 -26.94
C GLY A 66 -23.94 -18.25 -25.71
N TRP A 67 -24.04 -19.26 -24.84
CA TRP A 67 -23.34 -19.30 -23.55
C TRP A 67 -21.83 -19.58 -23.66
N LEU A 68 -21.38 -20.25 -24.72
CA LEU A 68 -19.97 -20.64 -24.89
C LEU A 68 -19.04 -19.47 -25.21
N ILE A 69 -19.54 -18.48 -25.95
CA ILE A 69 -18.78 -17.26 -26.30
C ILE A 69 -18.47 -16.47 -25.02
N HIS A 70 -19.47 -16.32 -24.14
CA HIS A 70 -19.31 -15.64 -22.86
C HIS A 70 -18.41 -16.35 -21.87
N LEU A 71 -18.41 -17.69 -21.88
CA LEU A 71 -17.46 -18.47 -21.08
C LEU A 71 -16.02 -18.19 -21.54
N ALA A 72 -15.80 -18.12 -22.85
CA ALA A 72 -14.50 -17.80 -23.43
C ALA A 72 -14.07 -16.36 -23.11
N ASP A 73 -15.00 -15.40 -23.19
CA ASP A 73 -14.74 -14.00 -22.84
C ASP A 73 -14.41 -13.85 -21.35
N ALA A 74 -15.19 -14.47 -20.46
CA ALA A 74 -14.93 -14.47 -19.01
C ALA A 74 -13.59 -15.14 -18.66
N ALA A 75 -13.24 -16.24 -19.35
CA ALA A 75 -11.96 -16.90 -19.18
C ALA A 75 -10.79 -16.03 -19.65
N GLY A 76 -10.91 -15.40 -20.82
CA GLY A 76 -9.91 -14.45 -21.34
C GLY A 76 -9.70 -13.24 -20.43
N MET A 77 -10.79 -12.71 -19.88
CA MET A 77 -10.78 -11.63 -18.88
C MET A 77 -10.04 -12.04 -17.61
N THR A 78 -10.34 -13.22 -17.07
CA THR A 78 -9.70 -13.72 -15.85
C THR A 78 -8.20 -13.92 -16.07
N LEU A 79 -7.81 -14.46 -17.22
CA LEU A 79 -6.40 -14.68 -17.59
C LEU A 79 -5.63 -13.36 -17.74
N LEU A 80 -6.27 -12.29 -18.18
CA LEU A 80 -5.63 -10.99 -18.35
C LEU A 80 -5.60 -10.16 -17.07
N THR A 81 -6.72 -10.11 -16.34
CA THR A 81 -6.90 -9.22 -15.17
C THR A 81 -6.21 -9.72 -13.92
N VAL A 82 -6.23 -11.03 -13.65
CA VAL A 82 -5.67 -11.58 -12.40
C VAL A 82 -4.14 -11.38 -12.31
N PRO A 83 -3.34 -11.66 -13.35
CA PRO A 83 -1.89 -11.38 -13.29
C PRO A 83 -1.59 -9.89 -13.18
N LEU A 84 -2.29 -9.03 -13.92
CA LEU A 84 -2.11 -7.57 -13.84
C LEU A 84 -2.40 -7.05 -12.42
N LEU A 85 -3.49 -7.51 -11.81
CA LEU A 85 -3.82 -7.17 -10.44
C LEU A 85 -2.77 -7.68 -9.45
N TYR A 86 -2.29 -8.91 -9.63
CA TYR A 86 -1.21 -9.47 -8.81
C TYR A 86 0.06 -8.62 -8.89
N PHE A 87 0.50 -8.25 -10.11
CA PHE A 87 1.67 -7.39 -10.31
C PHE A 87 1.48 -6.00 -9.69
N ALA A 88 0.31 -5.38 -9.87
CA ALA A 88 -0.03 -4.10 -9.28
C ALA A 88 0.07 -4.11 -7.75
N ILE A 89 -0.53 -5.13 -7.11
CA ILE A 89 -0.48 -5.29 -5.65
C ILE A 89 0.95 -5.58 -5.17
N ALA A 90 1.70 -6.42 -5.90
CA ALA A 90 3.08 -6.74 -5.54
C ALA A 90 4.01 -5.51 -5.62
N ASP A 91 3.86 -4.67 -6.66
CA ASP A 91 4.63 -3.43 -6.79
C ASP A 91 4.31 -2.44 -5.67
N LEU A 92 3.03 -2.28 -5.33
CA LEU A 92 2.62 -1.42 -4.21
C LEU A 92 3.19 -1.90 -2.88
N ARG A 93 3.12 -3.21 -2.59
CA ARG A 93 3.73 -3.78 -1.38
C ARG A 93 5.23 -3.53 -1.34
N ASN A 94 5.93 -3.74 -2.45
CA ASN A 94 7.37 -3.53 -2.52
C ASN A 94 7.76 -2.06 -2.25
N ARG A 95 6.96 -1.11 -2.77
CA ARG A 95 7.14 0.32 -2.48
C ARG A 95 6.89 0.63 -1.02
N GLU A 96 5.79 0.16 -0.43
CA GLU A 96 5.49 0.36 0.98
C GLU A 96 6.59 -0.21 1.90
N ASP A 97 7.07 -1.41 1.61
CA ASP A 97 8.15 -2.03 2.39
C ASP A 97 9.46 -1.25 2.25
N THR A 98 9.75 -0.73 1.06
CA THR A 98 10.91 0.13 0.83
C THR A 98 10.77 1.45 1.57
N GLU A 99 9.61 2.10 1.52
CA GLU A 99 9.33 3.33 2.26
C GLU A 99 9.43 3.12 3.77
N ARG A 100 8.87 2.03 4.29
CA ARG A 100 8.99 1.66 5.72
C ARG A 100 10.45 1.46 6.12
N ARG A 101 11.22 0.73 5.33
CA ARG A 101 12.66 0.54 5.58
C ARG A 101 13.41 1.88 5.55
N LEU A 102 13.16 2.74 4.56
CA LEU A 102 13.77 4.06 4.50
C LEU A 102 13.40 4.92 5.70
N HIS A 103 12.14 4.88 6.11
CA HIS A 103 11.67 5.57 7.31
C HIS A 103 12.37 5.03 8.57
N ASP A 104 12.46 3.72 8.74
CA ASP A 104 13.15 3.12 9.89
C ASP A 104 14.64 3.49 9.91
N LEU A 105 15.30 3.48 8.75
CA LEU A 105 16.70 3.93 8.59
C LEU A 105 16.89 5.42 8.86
N ALA A 106 15.89 6.25 8.54
CA ALA A 106 15.94 7.70 8.74
C ALA A 106 15.68 8.11 10.19
N PHE A 107 14.94 7.30 10.97
CA PHE A 107 14.49 7.69 12.31
C PHE A 107 14.98 6.81 13.46
N HIS A 108 15.62 5.67 13.18
CA HIS A 108 16.16 4.79 14.21
C HIS A 108 17.67 4.57 14.02
N ASP A 109 18.37 4.40 15.13
CA ASP A 109 19.76 3.99 15.15
C ASP A 109 19.86 2.49 14.80
N GLN A 110 20.68 2.14 13.80
CA GLN A 110 20.72 0.76 13.28
C GLN A 110 21.33 -0.24 14.26
N LEU A 111 22.19 0.22 15.17
CA LEU A 111 22.84 -0.65 16.14
C LEU A 111 21.87 -0.98 17.29
N THR A 112 21.24 0.03 17.87
CA THR A 112 20.44 -0.11 19.10
C THR A 112 18.93 -0.21 18.87
N GLY A 113 18.45 0.17 17.68
CA GLY A 113 17.04 0.27 17.35
C GLY A 113 16.30 1.39 18.10
N LEU A 114 16.99 2.22 18.87
CA LEU A 114 16.40 3.37 19.55
C LEU A 114 16.12 4.51 18.55
N PRO A 115 15.20 5.45 18.88
CA PRO A 115 15.05 6.68 18.13
C PRO A 115 16.39 7.38 17.97
N ASN A 116 16.75 7.71 16.73
CA ASN A 116 17.96 8.49 16.48
C ASN A 116 17.76 9.95 16.88
N ARG A 117 18.79 10.77 16.68
CA ARG A 117 18.74 12.20 17.03
C ARG A 117 17.61 12.96 16.34
N GLU A 118 17.33 12.67 15.06
CA GLU A 118 16.28 13.34 14.31
C GLU A 118 14.91 13.01 14.89
N LYS A 119 14.65 11.71 15.15
CA LYS A 119 13.40 11.26 15.75
C LYS A 119 13.22 11.81 17.16
N PHE A 120 14.27 11.80 17.97
CA PHE A 120 14.27 12.39 19.30
C PHE A 120 13.88 13.87 19.26
N GLN A 121 14.44 14.65 18.33
CA GLN A 121 14.14 16.07 18.21
C GLN A 121 12.67 16.33 17.83
N GLN A 122 12.13 15.57 16.87
CA GLN A 122 10.71 15.66 16.50
C GLN A 122 9.78 15.31 17.68
N SER A 123 10.11 14.24 18.41
CA SER A 123 9.36 13.84 19.60
C SER A 123 9.46 14.86 20.74
N LEU A 124 10.62 15.48 20.90
CA LEU A 124 10.84 16.52 21.91
C LEU A 124 10.03 17.78 21.60
N GLU A 125 10.04 18.26 20.35
CA GLU A 125 9.23 19.41 19.93
C GLU A 125 7.73 19.18 20.17
N THR A 126 7.25 17.98 19.83
CA THR A 126 5.87 17.58 20.09
C THR A 126 5.55 17.55 21.59
N SER A 127 6.48 17.02 22.40
CA SER A 127 6.30 16.90 23.85
C SER A 127 6.33 18.26 24.56
N ILE A 128 7.16 19.19 24.09
CA ILE A 128 7.21 20.57 24.60
C ILE A 128 5.87 21.26 24.37
N GLU A 129 5.32 21.15 23.16
CA GLU A 129 4.03 21.78 22.84
C GLU A 129 2.89 21.15 23.65
N ALA A 130 2.87 19.83 23.78
CA ALA A 130 1.89 19.14 24.62
C ALA A 130 1.96 19.59 26.08
N ALA A 131 3.17 19.69 26.66
CA ALA A 131 3.36 20.15 28.03
C ALA A 131 2.94 21.61 28.21
N ARG A 132 3.22 22.48 27.23
CA ARG A 132 2.78 23.88 27.21
C ARG A 132 1.25 24.00 27.24
N LEU A 133 0.57 23.22 26.40
CA LEU A 133 -0.90 23.21 26.32
C LEU A 133 -1.55 22.64 27.59
N ALA A 134 -0.93 21.61 28.19
CA ALA A 134 -1.43 20.98 29.41
C ALA A 134 -1.04 21.72 30.70
N GLY A 135 -0.15 22.73 30.63
CA GLY A 135 0.39 23.40 31.82
C GLY A 135 1.28 22.50 32.69
N THR A 136 1.84 21.44 32.12
CA THR A 136 2.70 20.46 32.82
C THR A 136 4.18 20.73 32.60
N GLN A 137 5.03 20.17 33.44
CA GLN A 137 6.49 20.22 33.25
C GLN A 137 6.98 19.02 32.44
N LEU A 138 8.01 19.25 31.62
CA LEU A 138 8.73 18.22 30.88
C LEU A 138 10.17 18.17 31.37
N ALA A 139 10.71 16.96 31.56
CA ALA A 139 12.12 16.75 31.90
C ALA A 139 12.82 15.98 30.77
N VAL A 140 14.09 16.30 30.53
CA VAL A 140 14.96 15.60 29.56
C VAL A 140 16.20 15.11 30.30
N LEU A 141 16.51 13.82 30.14
CA LEU A 141 17.67 13.17 30.73
C LEU A 141 18.70 12.84 29.65
N PHE A 142 19.97 13.16 29.91
CA PHE A 142 21.09 12.75 29.07
C PHE A 142 21.96 11.75 29.84
N ILE A 143 22.10 10.54 29.28
CA ILE A 143 22.87 9.45 29.88
C ILE A 143 24.05 9.14 28.95
N ASN A 144 25.24 9.00 29.53
CA ASN A 144 26.44 8.57 28.81
C ASN A 144 27.03 7.33 29.50
N LEU A 145 27.65 6.44 28.73
CA LEU A 145 28.33 5.26 29.27
C LEU A 145 29.77 5.61 29.67
N ASP A 146 30.04 5.56 30.97
CA ASP A 146 31.37 5.85 31.51
C ASP A 146 32.40 4.84 31.01
N ARG A 147 33.59 5.35 30.65
CA ARG A 147 34.75 4.56 30.20
C ARG A 147 34.46 3.62 29.02
N PHE A 148 33.42 3.91 28.21
CA PHE A 148 33.09 3.10 27.03
C PHE A 148 34.27 2.91 26.07
N LYS A 149 35.12 3.94 25.91
CA LYS A 149 36.34 3.86 25.12
C LYS A 149 37.30 2.76 25.61
N ASN A 150 37.49 2.61 26.93
CA ASN A 150 38.36 1.57 27.47
C ASN A 150 37.84 0.17 27.15
N VAL A 151 36.51 0.00 27.09
CA VAL A 151 35.88 -1.27 26.68
C VAL A 151 36.22 -1.56 25.22
N ASN A 152 36.07 -0.59 24.32
CA ASN A 152 36.45 -0.74 22.92
C ASN A 152 37.94 -1.05 22.74
N ASP A 153 38.81 -0.34 23.48
CA ASP A 153 40.26 -0.49 23.37
C ASP A 153 40.74 -1.86 23.93
N THR A 154 40.03 -2.43 24.92
CA THR A 154 40.40 -3.71 25.57
C THR A 154 39.77 -4.93 24.88
N PHE A 155 38.50 -4.83 24.49
CA PHE A 155 37.70 -5.97 24.02
C PHE A 155 37.27 -5.86 22.54
N GLY A 156 37.63 -4.76 21.87
CA GLY A 156 37.30 -4.47 20.49
C GLY A 156 35.91 -3.86 20.30
N HIS A 157 35.72 -3.17 19.17
CA HIS A 157 34.48 -2.48 18.84
C HIS A 157 33.24 -3.38 18.83
N ALA A 158 33.36 -4.62 18.33
CA ALA A 158 32.24 -5.55 18.33
C ALA A 158 31.72 -5.89 19.74
N PHE A 159 32.59 -5.83 20.76
CA PHE A 159 32.15 -5.98 22.15
C PHE A 159 31.45 -4.72 22.65
N GLY A 160 31.97 -3.53 22.32
CA GLY A 160 31.32 -2.26 22.62
C GLY A 160 29.94 -2.13 21.99
N ASP A 161 29.78 -2.59 20.75
CA ASP A 161 28.49 -2.60 20.05
C ASP A 161 27.45 -3.44 20.80
N ARG A 162 27.84 -4.62 21.29
CA ARG A 162 26.96 -5.46 22.14
C ARG A 162 26.61 -4.78 23.46
N LEU A 163 27.56 -4.06 24.07
CA LEU A 163 27.31 -3.29 25.29
C LEU A 163 26.29 -2.17 25.05
N LEU A 164 26.37 -1.48 23.90
CA LEU A 164 25.41 -0.45 23.52
C LEU A 164 24.01 -1.04 23.29
N VAL A 165 23.91 -2.19 22.62
CA VAL A 165 22.64 -2.91 22.43
C VAL A 165 22.02 -3.28 23.79
N GLU A 166 22.80 -3.87 24.69
CA GLU A 166 22.33 -4.26 26.02
C GLU A 166 21.90 -3.04 26.86
N ALA A 167 22.65 -1.93 26.80
CA ALA A 167 22.27 -0.69 27.47
C ALA A 167 20.96 -0.12 26.91
N ALA A 168 20.78 -0.16 25.59
CA ALA A 168 19.56 0.29 24.94
C ALA A 168 18.33 -0.55 25.33
N GLU A 169 18.47 -1.88 25.39
CA GLU A 169 17.40 -2.77 25.83
C GLU A 169 16.99 -2.51 27.28
N ARG A 170 17.95 -2.19 28.16
CA ARG A 170 17.65 -1.83 29.55
C ARG A 170 16.92 -0.50 29.71
N LEU A 171 17.08 0.43 28.76
CA LEU A 171 16.39 1.72 28.78
C LEU A 171 14.95 1.65 28.25
N LYS A 172 14.58 0.58 27.53
CA LYS A 172 13.20 0.36 27.04
C LYS A 172 12.27 -0.22 28.12
N ASN A 173 12.83 -0.83 29.18
CA ASN A 173 12.10 -1.44 30.30
C ASN A 173 11.90 -0.44 31.45
#